data_AF-A0A956IWQ1-F1
#
_entry.id   AF-A0A956IWQ1-F1
#
_cell.length_a   1.000
_cell.length_b   1.000
_cell.length_c   1.000
_cell.angle_alpha   90.00
_cell.angle_beta   90.00
_cell.angle_gamma   90.00
#
_symmetry.space_group_name_H-M   'P 1'
#
loop_
_entity.id
_entity.type
_entity.pdbx_description
1 polymer ?
#
loop_
_entity_poly.entity_id
_entity_poly.type
_entity_poly.pdbx_seq_one_letter_code
_entity_poly.pdbx_strand_id
1 'polypeptide(L)'
;MTIPAGFLHRTRSIAAAALISLGLVACAGDDSASTDSDSSATATTSGSASASASASASASASASASATDSGSGSTGATDSGSGTSGGGDVSYVADVQPIWDSRCAPACHSPGGSNAALPLEPANSYANIVDVMSTQSVSMKIVAPGSTDDSYLWHKLNNTHMEVGGSGNRMPLVPLPAAELATVEAWINGGANP
;
A
#
# COMPACT_ATOMS: atom_id res chain seq x y z
N MET A 1 -15.59 -61.12 -9.09
CA MET A 1 -16.63 -60.30 -9.75
C MET A 1 -17.85 -60.32 -8.85
N THR A 2 -18.04 -59.29 -8.02
CA THR A 2 -19.17 -59.21 -7.07
C THR A 2 -19.61 -57.75 -6.98
N ILE A 3 -20.85 -57.47 -7.39
CA ILE A 3 -21.57 -56.21 -7.15
C ILE A 3 -22.87 -56.60 -6.42
N PRO A 4 -23.25 -55.90 -5.33
CA PRO A 4 -24.46 -55.07 -5.37
C PRO A 4 -24.23 -53.70 -4.70
N ALA A 5 -24.56 -52.58 -5.34
CA ALA A 5 -25.89 -51.96 -5.38
C ALA A 5 -26.43 -51.58 -3.97
N GLY A 6 -26.06 -50.38 -3.51
CA GLY A 6 -26.69 -49.68 -2.37
C GLY A 6 -27.60 -48.56 -2.88
N PHE A 7 -28.90 -48.79 -2.75
CA PHE A 7 -30.03 -48.02 -3.22
C PHE A 7 -30.38 -46.88 -2.24
N LEU A 8 -30.59 -45.68 -2.79
CA LEU A 8 -31.61 -44.66 -2.48
C LEU A 8 -31.98 -44.27 -1.02
N HIS A 9 -32.05 -42.94 -0.86
CA HIS A 9 -33.08 -42.13 -0.19
C HIS A 9 -33.27 -42.18 1.34
N ARG A 10 -33.12 -41.00 1.95
CA ARG A 10 -34.00 -40.43 3.01
C ARG A 10 -33.65 -38.93 3.12
N THR A 11 -34.20 -38.04 2.31
CA THR A 11 -35.42 -37.24 2.56
C THR A 11 -35.80 -36.95 4.02
N ARG A 12 -35.95 -35.64 4.30
CA ARG A 12 -36.86 -34.97 5.26
C ARG A 12 -36.47 -35.06 6.75
N SER A 13 -36.63 -34.05 7.63
CA SER A 13 -37.43 -32.83 7.64
C SER A 13 -37.13 -31.99 8.91
N ILE A 14 -37.26 -30.66 8.79
CA ILE A 14 -37.95 -29.69 9.68
C ILE A 14 -37.59 -29.58 11.18
N ALA A 15 -37.18 -28.37 11.60
CA ALA A 15 -37.69 -27.57 12.74
C ALA A 15 -36.73 -26.39 12.97
N ALA A 16 -37.05 -25.22 13.52
CA ALA A 16 -38.24 -24.43 13.78
C ALA A 16 -37.69 -23.10 14.36
N ALA A 17 -38.44 -22.01 14.18
CA ALA A 17 -38.04 -20.65 14.53
C ALA A 17 -37.87 -20.41 16.04
N ALA A 18 -37.04 -19.42 16.40
CA ALA A 18 -37.23 -18.61 17.60
C ALA A 18 -36.75 -17.18 17.35
N LEU A 19 -37.72 -16.26 17.38
CA LEU A 19 -37.57 -14.81 17.36
C LEU A 19 -37.03 -14.35 18.73
N ILE A 20 -36.04 -13.45 18.74
CA ILE A 20 -35.72 -12.63 19.91
C ILE A 20 -35.72 -11.17 19.45
N SER A 21 -36.85 -10.51 19.71
CA SER A 21 -36.97 -9.07 19.79
C SER A 21 -36.59 -8.62 21.20
N LEU A 22 -35.95 -7.45 21.33
CA LEU A 22 -36.26 -6.36 22.29
C LEU A 22 -34.98 -5.63 22.75
N GLY A 23 -34.90 -4.32 22.51
CA GLY A 23 -33.85 -3.48 23.08
C GLY A 23 -33.72 -2.08 22.46
N LEU A 24 -34.80 -1.31 22.45
CA LEU A 24 -34.81 0.12 22.15
C LEU A 24 -34.01 0.86 23.25
N VAL A 25 -32.92 1.54 22.90
CA VAL A 25 -32.34 2.60 23.75
C VAL A 25 -32.31 3.90 22.95
N ALA A 26 -33.12 4.84 23.41
CA ALA A 26 -33.13 6.21 22.96
C ALA A 26 -32.13 6.99 23.81
N CYS A 27 -31.21 7.72 23.19
CA CYS A 27 -30.59 8.88 23.79
C CYS A 27 -30.98 10.11 22.94
N ALA A 28 -31.75 10.99 23.56
CA ALA A 28 -31.98 12.36 23.11
C ALA A 28 -31.10 13.29 23.98
N GLY A 29 -30.60 14.35 23.38
CA GLY A 29 -29.77 15.41 23.99
C GLY A 29 -28.50 15.61 23.16
N ASP A 30 -28.11 16.80 22.72
CA ASP A 30 -28.51 18.16 23.09
C ASP A 30 -28.05 19.09 21.96
N ASP A 31 -28.98 19.87 21.39
CA ASP A 31 -28.71 20.94 20.44
C ASP A 31 -28.16 22.16 21.20
N SER A 32 -26.82 22.32 21.21
CA SER A 32 -26.18 23.55 21.68
C SER A 32 -25.72 24.39 20.50
N ALA A 33 -26.38 25.53 20.40
CA ALA A 33 -26.22 26.58 19.41
C ALA A 33 -24.87 27.33 19.51
N SER A 34 -24.45 27.81 18.35
CA SER A 34 -23.77 29.09 18.07
C SER A 34 -22.58 29.52 18.94
N THR A 35 -21.40 29.57 18.32
CA THR A 35 -20.56 30.78 18.40
C THR A 35 -19.93 31.05 17.04
N ASP A 36 -20.52 32.01 16.32
CA ASP A 36 -19.81 32.82 15.35
C ASP A 36 -18.65 33.52 16.06
N SER A 37 -17.45 33.41 15.50
CA SER A 37 -16.35 34.31 15.83
C SER A 37 -15.71 34.71 14.51
N ASP A 38 -16.36 35.70 13.89
CA ASP A 38 -15.71 36.68 13.05
C ASP A 38 -14.49 37.23 13.79
N SER A 39 -13.32 37.06 13.19
CA SER A 39 -12.17 37.92 13.45
C SER A 39 -11.45 38.19 12.14
N SER A 40 -11.99 39.22 11.49
CA SER A 40 -11.24 40.35 10.96
C SER A 40 -10.30 40.11 9.78
N ALA A 41 -10.83 40.44 8.61
CA ALA A 41 -10.04 41.01 7.53
C ALA A 41 -9.48 42.39 7.91
N THR A 42 -8.19 42.62 7.71
CA THR A 42 -7.59 43.86 7.14
C THR A 42 -6.27 43.44 6.48
N ALA A 43 -6.14 43.54 5.15
CA ALA A 43 -5.39 44.60 4.44
C ALA A 43 -3.91 44.69 4.92
N THR A 44 -2.86 44.70 4.11
CA THR A 44 -2.66 45.28 2.78
C THR A 44 -1.26 44.87 2.30
N THR A 45 -1.06 44.89 0.99
CA THR A 45 0.21 44.80 0.25
C THR A 45 1.37 45.65 0.81
N SER A 46 2.62 45.15 0.72
CA SER A 46 3.74 45.77 -0.06
C SER A 46 5.13 45.50 0.54
N GLY A 47 6.05 45.01 -0.30
CA GLY A 47 7.52 45.17 -0.19
C GLY A 47 8.21 44.36 0.92
N SER A 48 9.36 43.72 0.74
CA SER A 48 10.43 43.95 -0.22
C SER A 48 11.27 42.69 -0.36
N ALA A 49 11.90 42.58 -1.52
CA ALA A 49 12.95 41.63 -1.83
C ALA A 49 14.04 41.55 -0.75
N SER A 50 14.62 40.36 -0.60
CA SER A 50 16.08 40.21 -0.65
C SER A 50 16.44 38.78 -1.03
N ALA A 51 17.32 38.71 -2.02
CA ALA A 51 17.89 37.52 -2.61
C ALA A 51 18.82 36.77 -1.65
N SER A 52 19.01 35.48 -1.91
CA SER A 52 20.28 34.72 -1.88
C SER A 52 19.91 33.31 -2.36
N ALA A 53 20.00 32.97 -3.65
CA ALA A 53 21.21 32.63 -4.40
C ALA A 53 22.10 31.61 -3.68
N SER A 54 22.04 30.36 -4.14
CA SER A 54 23.10 29.33 -4.22
C SER A 54 22.43 28.05 -4.73
N ALA A 55 22.26 27.81 -6.04
CA ALA A 55 23.28 27.48 -7.03
C ALA A 55 24.30 26.46 -6.51
N SER A 56 24.10 25.19 -6.87
CA SER A 56 25.17 24.24 -7.19
C SER A 56 24.59 23.10 -8.02
N ALA A 57 24.63 23.32 -9.33
CA ALA A 57 24.62 22.25 -10.32
C ALA A 57 25.95 21.50 -10.24
N SER A 58 25.92 20.19 -10.47
CA SER A 58 27.10 19.44 -10.91
C SER A 58 26.65 18.34 -11.85
N ALA A 59 26.49 18.74 -13.11
CA ALA A 59 26.68 17.85 -14.23
C ALA A 59 28.18 17.55 -14.34
N SER A 60 28.54 16.30 -14.52
CA SER A 60 29.86 15.93 -15.02
C SER A 60 29.65 14.83 -16.04
N ALA A 61 29.48 15.27 -17.29
CA ALA A 61 29.79 14.47 -18.45
C ALA A 61 31.31 14.37 -18.56
N SER A 62 31.81 13.17 -18.83
CA SER A 62 33.14 12.97 -19.41
C SER A 62 33.03 11.86 -20.43
N ALA A 63 33.14 12.27 -21.69
CA ALA A 63 33.27 11.39 -22.84
C ALA A 63 34.74 11.01 -23.06
N SER A 64 34.92 10.00 -23.92
CA SER A 64 36.14 9.48 -24.57
C SER A 64 36.68 8.22 -23.89
N ALA A 65 37.01 7.12 -24.56
CA ALA A 65 37.21 6.88 -25.98
C ALA A 65 36.99 5.39 -26.31
N SER A 66 36.60 5.13 -27.56
CA SER A 66 36.55 3.80 -28.16
C SER A 66 37.97 3.27 -28.39
N ALA A 67 38.28 2.11 -27.82
CA ALA A 67 39.35 1.24 -28.28
C ALA A 67 38.76 -0.14 -28.49
N THR A 68 38.71 -0.58 -29.75
CA THR A 68 38.48 -1.97 -30.14
C THR A 68 39.71 -2.79 -29.75
N ASP A 69 39.52 -3.82 -28.94
CA ASP A 69 40.44 -4.95 -28.85
C ASP A 69 39.64 -6.25 -28.82
N SER A 70 39.92 -7.12 -29.79
CA SER A 70 39.36 -8.46 -29.90
C SER A 70 40.24 -9.42 -29.12
N GLY A 71 39.78 -9.84 -27.94
CA GLY A 71 40.42 -10.86 -27.12
C GLY A 71 39.43 -11.91 -26.68
N SER A 72 39.51 -13.10 -27.30
CA SER A 72 38.84 -14.32 -26.86
C SER A 72 39.42 -14.81 -25.54
N GLY A 73 38.58 -15.07 -24.54
CA GLY A 73 39.01 -15.59 -23.25
C GLY A 73 37.85 -15.94 -22.33
N SER A 74 37.37 -17.18 -22.44
CA SER A 74 36.51 -17.81 -21.43
C SER A 74 37.29 -18.00 -20.12
N THR A 75 36.73 -17.55 -18.99
CA THR A 75 36.76 -18.23 -17.66
C THR A 75 35.92 -17.41 -16.68
N GLY A 76 35.08 -18.11 -15.91
CA GLY A 76 34.10 -17.48 -15.02
C GLY A 76 34.68 -16.88 -13.73
N ALA A 77 33.94 -15.89 -13.22
CA ALA A 77 33.84 -15.47 -11.83
C ALA A 77 32.53 -14.65 -11.74
N THR A 78 31.45 -15.22 -11.21
CA THR A 78 30.92 -14.97 -9.85
C THR A 78 31.13 -13.55 -9.32
N ASP A 79 29.97 -12.92 -9.13
CA ASP A 79 29.63 -11.83 -8.22
C ASP A 79 30.07 -10.39 -8.56
N SER A 80 29.06 -9.61 -8.94
CA SER A 80 28.96 -8.21 -8.56
C SER A 80 27.47 -7.88 -8.47
N GLY A 81 26.85 -8.41 -7.41
CA GLY A 81 25.61 -7.84 -6.89
C GLY A 81 25.83 -6.36 -6.60
N SER A 82 25.44 -5.51 -7.54
CA SER A 82 25.16 -4.10 -7.25
C SER A 82 23.79 -4.01 -6.59
N GLY A 83 23.63 -4.74 -5.48
CA GLY A 83 22.64 -4.42 -4.47
C GLY A 83 23.17 -3.21 -3.75
N THR A 84 22.73 -2.02 -4.17
CA THR A 84 22.73 -0.89 -3.26
C THR A 84 21.75 -1.23 -2.14
N SER A 85 22.21 -2.01 -1.17
CA SER A 85 21.68 -1.94 0.18
C SER A 85 22.08 -0.56 0.70
N GLY A 86 21.37 0.45 0.21
CA GLY A 86 21.18 1.70 0.92
C GLY A 86 20.20 1.45 2.05
N GLY A 87 20.45 0.40 2.85
CA GLY A 87 19.71 0.05 4.05
C GLY A 87 20.05 1.04 5.14
N GLY A 88 19.70 2.30 4.96
CA GLY A 88 19.07 2.98 6.07
C GLY A 88 17.77 2.22 6.35
N ASP A 89 17.52 1.89 7.61
CA ASP A 89 16.30 1.18 8.00
C ASP A 89 15.09 1.98 7.50
N VAL A 90 14.48 1.53 6.39
CA VAL A 90 13.26 2.13 5.86
C VAL A 90 12.17 1.89 6.90
N SER A 91 11.63 2.97 7.44
CA SER A 91 10.59 2.93 8.46
C SER A 91 9.23 3.18 7.83
N TYR A 92 8.18 2.58 8.39
CA TYR A 92 6.86 2.78 7.84
C TYR A 92 6.42 4.24 7.97
N VAL A 93 6.56 4.83 9.16
CA VAL A 93 6.07 6.19 9.43
C VAL A 93 6.79 7.25 8.61
N ALA A 94 8.12 7.18 8.47
CA ALA A 94 8.87 8.24 7.80
C ALA A 94 8.87 8.10 6.28
N ASP A 95 8.88 6.88 5.75
CA ASP A 95 9.20 6.64 4.34
C ASP A 95 7.99 6.12 3.55
N VAL A 96 7.17 5.25 4.16
CA VAL A 96 6.09 4.54 3.45
C VAL A 96 4.74 5.24 3.62
N GLN A 97 4.40 5.71 4.82
CA GLN A 97 3.14 6.42 5.07
C GLN A 97 2.94 7.64 4.15
N PRO A 98 3.96 8.50 3.89
CA PRO A 98 3.79 9.64 2.98
C PRO A 98 3.44 9.23 1.53
N ILE A 99 3.83 8.02 1.12
CA ILE A 99 3.45 7.46 -0.19
C ILE A 99 1.96 7.15 -0.18
N TRP A 100 1.41 6.56 0.88
CA TRP A 100 -0.03 6.30 0.99
C TRP A 100 -0.85 7.58 1.04
N ASP A 101 -0.38 8.57 1.80
CA ASP A 101 -1.05 9.86 1.94
C ASP A 101 -1.14 10.62 0.60
N SER A 102 -0.15 10.46 -0.27
CA SER A 102 -0.10 11.15 -1.57
C SER A 102 -0.71 10.34 -2.73
N ARG A 103 -0.63 9.01 -2.70
CA ARG A 103 -1.00 8.14 -3.83
C ARG A 103 -2.30 7.36 -3.64
N CYS A 104 -2.75 7.15 -2.40
CA CYS A 104 -3.76 6.13 -2.09
C CYS A 104 -4.93 6.64 -1.24
N ALA A 105 -4.65 7.33 -0.14
CA ALA A 105 -5.65 7.67 0.87
C ALA A 105 -6.69 8.72 0.42
N PRO A 106 -6.34 9.90 -0.15
CA PRO A 106 -7.24 11.06 -0.22
C PRO A 106 -8.58 10.88 -0.94
N ALA A 107 -8.71 9.88 -1.82
CA ALA A 107 -9.94 9.63 -2.60
C ALA A 107 -10.47 8.19 -2.55
N CYS A 108 -9.62 7.24 -2.16
CA CYS A 108 -9.92 5.81 -2.32
C CYS A 108 -9.81 5.10 -0.98
N HIS A 109 -8.66 5.17 -0.32
CA HIS A 109 -8.37 4.40 0.88
C HIS A 109 -8.49 5.25 2.15
N SER A 110 -9.58 5.98 2.27
CA SER A 110 -9.95 6.77 3.44
C SER A 110 -11.40 6.44 3.85
N PRO A 111 -11.82 6.73 5.08
CA PRO A 111 -13.22 6.67 5.48
C PRO A 111 -14.10 7.47 4.51
N GLY A 112 -15.11 6.81 3.93
CA GLY A 112 -15.98 7.40 2.91
C GLY A 112 -15.42 7.42 1.49
N GLY A 113 -14.17 6.98 1.27
CA GLY A 113 -13.57 6.79 -0.04
C GLY A 113 -14.11 5.55 -0.78
N SER A 114 -13.81 5.45 -2.08
CA SER A 114 -14.28 4.35 -2.94
C SER A 114 -13.80 2.94 -2.52
N ASN A 115 -12.74 2.87 -1.72
CA ASN A 115 -12.14 1.65 -1.19
C ASN A 115 -11.96 1.74 0.35
N ALA A 116 -12.93 2.34 1.05
CA ALA A 116 -12.91 2.57 2.48
C ALA A 116 -12.80 1.31 3.36
N ALA A 117 -12.99 0.11 2.80
CA ALA A 117 -12.81 -1.15 3.51
C ALA A 117 -11.36 -1.41 3.96
N LEU A 118 -10.39 -0.70 3.38
CA LEU A 118 -8.99 -0.71 3.81
C LEU A 118 -8.49 0.74 3.92
N PRO A 119 -8.71 1.40 5.07
CA PRO A 119 -8.23 2.76 5.27
C PRO A 119 -6.72 2.77 5.49
N LEU A 120 -6.03 3.61 4.70
CA LEU A 120 -4.57 3.77 4.69
C LEU A 120 -4.13 5.13 5.25
N GLU A 121 -5.03 5.83 5.96
CA GLU A 121 -4.70 7.06 6.68
C GLU A 121 -3.76 6.81 7.87
N PRO A 122 -3.01 7.83 8.30
CA PRO A 122 -2.10 7.72 9.44
C PRO A 122 -2.78 7.18 10.71
N ALA A 123 -1.95 6.67 11.63
CA ALA A 123 -2.32 6.02 12.90
C ALA A 123 -2.94 4.62 12.79
N ASN A 124 -3.64 4.27 11.71
CA ASN A 124 -4.31 2.97 11.57
C ASN A 124 -3.76 2.10 10.42
N SER A 125 -3.22 2.74 9.38
CA SER A 125 -2.76 2.11 8.14
C SER A 125 -1.83 0.91 8.34
N TYR A 126 -0.78 1.03 9.17
CA TYR A 126 0.17 -0.05 9.43
C TYR A 126 -0.53 -1.31 9.96
N ALA A 127 -1.33 -1.14 11.02
CA ALA A 127 -2.06 -2.24 11.66
C ALA A 127 -3.12 -2.88 10.75
N ASN A 128 -3.60 -2.13 9.75
CA ASN A 128 -4.57 -2.64 8.78
C ASN A 128 -3.94 -3.50 7.67
N ILE A 129 -2.62 -3.39 7.43
CA ILE A 129 -1.98 -4.03 6.27
C ILE A 129 -0.89 -5.04 6.65
N VAL A 130 -0.15 -4.82 7.72
CA VAL A 130 0.96 -5.70 8.11
C VAL A 130 0.43 -6.92 8.84
N ASP A 131 0.80 -8.11 8.36
CA ASP A 131 0.35 -9.40 8.88
C ASP A 131 -1.18 -9.64 8.85
N VAL A 132 -1.93 -8.83 8.11
CA VAL A 132 -3.38 -8.97 7.91
C VAL A 132 -3.67 -9.77 6.64
N MET A 133 -4.63 -10.71 6.69
CA MET A 133 -5.06 -11.46 5.51
C MET A 133 -5.82 -10.58 4.52
N SER A 134 -5.52 -10.73 3.23
CA SER A 134 -6.20 -9.99 2.16
C SER A 134 -7.61 -10.55 1.93
N THR A 135 -8.59 -9.64 1.83
CA THR A 135 -9.97 -10.00 1.44
C THR A 135 -10.11 -10.24 -0.07
N GLN A 136 -9.18 -9.71 -0.87
CA GLN A 136 -9.19 -9.84 -2.32
C GLN A 136 -8.37 -11.05 -2.82
N SER A 137 -7.40 -11.52 -2.03
CA SER A 137 -6.69 -12.80 -2.25
C SER A 137 -6.54 -13.51 -0.91
N VAL A 138 -7.49 -14.40 -0.61
CA VAL A 138 -7.66 -15.02 0.72
C VAL A 138 -6.52 -15.93 1.16
N SER A 139 -5.60 -16.28 0.25
CA SER A 139 -4.42 -17.09 0.52
C SER A 139 -3.18 -16.27 0.88
N MET A 140 -3.25 -14.94 0.86
CA MET A 140 -2.09 -14.06 1.04
C MET A 140 -2.35 -12.98 2.09
N LYS A 141 -1.28 -12.51 2.72
CA LYS A 141 -1.33 -11.30 3.55
C LYS A 141 -1.33 -10.06 2.65
N ILE A 142 -1.92 -8.96 3.14
CA ILE A 142 -1.82 -7.66 2.48
C ILE A 142 -0.33 -7.27 2.41
N VAL A 143 0.35 -7.31 3.54
CA VAL A 143 1.82 -7.26 3.63
C VAL A 143 2.30 -8.44 4.47
N ALA A 144 3.15 -9.28 3.89
CA ALA A 144 3.92 -10.30 4.57
C ALA A 144 5.34 -9.75 4.85
N PRO A 145 5.70 -9.51 6.13
CA PRO A 145 7.04 -9.07 6.48
C PRO A 145 8.12 -9.98 5.92
N GLY A 146 9.11 -9.41 5.24
CA GLY A 146 10.25 -10.11 4.68
C GLY A 146 10.04 -10.73 3.29
N SER A 147 8.86 -10.61 2.68
CA SER A 147 8.59 -11.18 1.36
C SER A 147 7.60 -10.36 0.54
N THR A 148 8.10 -9.73 -0.53
CA THR A 148 7.24 -9.09 -1.55
C THR A 148 6.40 -10.09 -2.33
N ASP A 149 6.91 -11.30 -2.55
CA ASP A 149 6.20 -12.36 -3.29
C ASP A 149 4.99 -12.91 -2.52
N ASP A 150 5.03 -12.84 -1.18
CA ASP A 150 3.92 -13.24 -0.31
C ASP A 150 3.01 -12.05 0.08
N SER A 151 3.29 -10.85 -0.45
CA SER A 151 2.58 -9.60 -0.13
C SER A 151 1.62 -9.20 -1.23
N TYR A 152 0.31 -9.31 -0.99
CA TYR A 152 -0.71 -8.93 -1.96
C TYR A 152 -0.64 -7.45 -2.38
N LEU A 153 -0.23 -6.56 -1.47
CA LEU A 153 0.02 -5.15 -1.75
C LEU A 153 1.04 -4.99 -2.88
N TRP A 154 2.14 -5.74 -2.85
CA TRP A 154 3.19 -5.68 -3.87
C TRP A 154 2.66 -6.06 -5.26
N HIS A 155 1.83 -7.09 -5.33
CA HIS A 155 1.18 -7.49 -6.58
C HIS A 155 0.20 -6.44 -7.11
N LYS A 156 -0.55 -5.76 -6.22
CA LYS A 156 -1.43 -4.64 -6.60
C LYS A 156 -0.63 -3.48 -7.19
N LEU A 157 0.53 -3.16 -6.60
CA LEU A 157 1.43 -2.11 -7.06
C LEU A 157 2.10 -2.47 -8.39
N ASN A 158 2.41 -3.74 -8.64
CA ASN A 158 3.10 -4.20 -9.86
C ASN A 158 2.16 -4.71 -10.97
N ASN A 159 0.85 -4.62 -10.79
CA ASN A 159 -0.16 -5.12 -11.75
C ASN A 159 -0.12 -6.64 -12.00
N THR A 160 0.34 -7.41 -11.02
CA THR A 160 0.41 -8.88 -11.07
C THR A 160 -0.62 -9.53 -10.14
N HIS A 161 -1.52 -8.75 -9.53
CA HIS A 161 -2.51 -9.24 -8.56
C HIS A 161 -3.46 -10.29 -9.12
N MET A 162 -3.71 -10.30 -10.44
CA MET A 162 -4.54 -11.33 -11.07
C MET A 162 -3.85 -12.69 -11.15
N GLU A 163 -2.52 -12.73 -11.15
CA GLU A 163 -1.72 -13.97 -11.21
C GLU A 163 -1.76 -14.73 -9.88
N VAL A 164 -1.94 -13.99 -8.77
CA VAL A 164 -2.02 -14.52 -7.40
C VAL A 164 -3.45 -14.66 -6.89
N GLY A 165 -4.41 -14.86 -7.79
CA GLY A 165 -5.83 -15.10 -7.45
C GLY A 165 -6.55 -13.87 -6.90
N GLY A 166 -6.00 -12.67 -7.12
CA GLY A 166 -6.63 -11.42 -6.75
C GLY A 166 -7.76 -10.99 -7.69
N SER A 167 -8.31 -9.81 -7.43
CA SER A 167 -9.41 -9.24 -8.21
C SER A 167 -9.26 -7.72 -8.39
N GLY A 168 -10.14 -7.11 -9.17
CA GLY A 168 -10.18 -5.66 -9.39
C GLY A 168 -9.04 -5.12 -10.26
N ASN A 169 -8.85 -3.80 -10.23
CA ASN A 169 -7.81 -3.13 -10.99
C ASN A 169 -6.48 -3.07 -10.21
N ARG A 170 -5.40 -2.79 -10.96
CA ARG A 170 -4.14 -2.31 -10.41
C ARG A 170 -4.39 -1.13 -9.48
N MET A 171 -3.72 -1.11 -8.34
CA MET A 171 -3.77 0.04 -7.44
C MET A 171 -2.35 0.50 -7.11
N PRO A 172 -2.10 1.82 -7.18
CA PRO A 172 -2.98 2.86 -7.70
C PRO A 172 -3.18 2.77 -9.22
N LEU A 173 -4.21 3.44 -9.76
CA LEU A 173 -4.51 3.42 -11.20
C LEU A 173 -3.36 4.02 -12.02
N VAL A 174 -2.72 5.06 -11.49
CA VAL A 174 -1.47 5.61 -12.03
C VAL A 174 -0.30 4.92 -11.34
N PRO A 175 0.68 4.36 -12.07
CA PRO A 175 1.89 3.79 -11.49
C PRO A 175 2.66 4.71 -10.54
N LEU A 176 3.11 4.12 -9.43
CA LEU A 176 4.08 4.78 -8.57
C LEU A 176 5.38 4.98 -9.35
N PRO A 177 6.10 6.08 -9.12
CA PRO A 177 7.47 6.23 -9.55
C PRO A 177 8.35 5.09 -9.03
N ALA A 178 9.38 4.74 -9.80
CA ALA A 178 10.30 3.64 -9.44
C ALA A 178 10.96 3.84 -8.05
N ALA A 179 11.25 5.08 -7.65
CA ALA A 179 11.82 5.37 -6.33
C ALA A 179 10.86 5.06 -5.17
N GLU A 180 9.56 5.36 -5.33
CA GLU A 180 8.54 5.03 -4.33
C GLU A 180 8.32 3.52 -4.26
N LEU A 181 8.30 2.82 -5.41
CA LEU A 181 8.23 1.35 -5.43
C LEU A 181 9.43 0.73 -4.72
N ALA A 182 10.65 1.20 -5.00
CA ALA A 182 11.86 0.70 -4.33
C ALA A 182 11.83 0.93 -2.81
N THR A 183 11.25 2.05 -2.36
CA THR A 183 11.05 2.33 -0.92
C THR A 183 10.12 1.29 -0.29
N VAL A 184 8.97 1.01 -0.94
CA VAL A 184 8.01 0.00 -0.46
C VAL A 184 8.62 -1.41 -0.51
N GLU A 185 9.37 -1.74 -1.56
CA GLU A 185 10.07 -3.02 -1.72
C GLU A 185 11.07 -3.25 -0.59
N ALA A 186 11.93 -2.26 -0.34
CA ALA A 186 12.94 -2.31 0.71
C ALA A 186 12.29 -2.42 2.10
N TRP A 187 11.19 -1.70 2.34
CA TRP A 187 10.44 -1.80 3.59
C TRP A 187 9.85 -3.20 3.80
N ILE A 188 9.14 -3.77 2.81
CA ILE A 188 8.55 -5.11 2.93
C ILE A 188 9.65 -6.15 3.16
N ASN A 189 10.68 -6.17 2.31
CA ASN A 189 11.78 -7.14 2.39
C ASN A 189 12.63 -6.95 3.65
N GLY A 190 12.69 -5.73 4.19
CA GLY A 190 13.34 -5.38 5.47
C GLY A 190 12.56 -5.81 6.71
N GLY A 191 11.46 -6.55 6.57
CA GLY A 191 10.64 -7.02 7.69
C GLY A 191 9.49 -6.08 8.06
N ALA A 192 9.14 -5.15 7.17
CA ALA A 192 8.03 -4.22 7.33
C ALA A 192 8.08 -3.44 8.65
N ASN A 193 9.23 -2.84 8.99
CA ASN A 193 9.42 -2.12 10.26
C ASN A 193 8.44 -0.93 10.41
N PRO A 194 7.89 -0.70 11.61
CA PRO A 194 6.96 0.41 11.87
C PRO A 194 7.62 1.79 11.74
#